data_AF-A0A226DYK1-F1
#
_entry.id   AF-A0A226DYK1-F1
#
_cell.length_a   1.000
_cell.length_b   1.000
_cell.length_c   1.000
_cell.angle_alpha   90.00
_cell.angle_beta   90.00
_cell.angle_gamma   90.00
#
_symmetry.space_group_name_H-M   'P 1'
#
loop_
_entity.id
_entity.type
_entity.pdbx_description
1 polymer ?
#
loop_
_entity_poly.entity_id
_entity_poly.type
_entity_poly.pdbx_seq_one_letter_code
_entity_poly.pdbx_strand_id
1 'polypeptide(L)'
;MSLPPTPSTSSKRKATPTSRGNKKEKKEIVYKFCVPDSEEDEEEESIFSSKKKWTPVESKLNGTPFSKPPPTNPRSRYVGKTIDIRGGKPIPEWWKTATVLRTDKKMARKSEDKQDGKLWKFYCKLAREPVTDGAESQNSNRSDGDSCTPLTPATPPIITSNDSPLTAEERTIVNDKIKDAGIEGLPVPGTDCKVLYKPPDTSRGGKFYRPWGLFAMIKGTGEKNHHYICTADHNCVRYNGVIMEEHPRCHLHKGGQIGFVLGQFTDGNNKKSEVVLHVIASFNYTEGDEEGKKESANVELRKQTWSDDYGWAAYKKEREALGRTAPDLFEIKSRRMYFEEETEMMKIYSARQTATLFQLLLWPDTTIKIICLNQKINLPNAAYQELLDEMDGLGIELKIHDKLKPKIAEELVVDSRLEIPFMMKAEPNENMYSIFRRGQELIDDQEKDKKTGKDDKKKESIAVLYFASSPFIIYAGQALKSGVHGDSQNSSDPVVDYKNKKGDQPDPEIVPIGVVAAADRYKWEFHLHVCALLASLFKLTNHINPEQFSAQSHPLCINKQLDSSFVDKKSWGIISSYMMKKFLVDISLHPK
;
A
#
# COMPACT_ATOMS: atom_id res chain seq x y z
N MET A 1 -35.98 71.55 -30.17
CA MET A 1 -34.97 70.50 -29.90
C MET A 1 -35.30 69.86 -28.56
N SER A 2 -35.27 68.53 -28.54
CA SER A 2 -35.21 67.64 -27.37
C SER A 2 -36.42 67.58 -26.43
N LEU A 3 -37.31 66.61 -26.68
CA LEU A 3 -38.15 66.00 -25.66
C LEU A 3 -38.28 64.49 -25.97
N PRO A 4 -38.08 63.59 -24.98
CA PRO A 4 -38.40 62.18 -25.11
C PRO A 4 -39.84 61.91 -24.65
N PRO A 5 -40.52 60.90 -25.20
CA PRO A 5 -41.65 60.28 -24.53
C PRO A 5 -41.36 58.82 -24.18
N THR A 6 -41.63 58.48 -22.92
CA THR A 6 -42.20 57.18 -22.53
C THR A 6 -43.73 57.35 -22.49
N PRO A 7 -44.57 56.31 -22.28
CA PRO A 7 -44.50 54.88 -22.63
C PRO A 7 -45.86 54.39 -23.25
N SER A 8 -45.93 53.17 -23.78
CA SER A 8 -47.22 52.46 -24.00
C SER A 8 -46.98 50.95 -23.92
N THR A 9 -47.45 50.28 -22.86
CA THR A 9 -48.76 49.63 -22.64
C THR A 9 -49.05 48.35 -23.45
N SER A 10 -49.19 47.28 -22.66
CA SER A 10 -50.31 46.33 -22.68
C SER A 10 -50.09 44.91 -23.23
N SER A 11 -50.75 44.02 -22.50
CA SER A 11 -50.72 42.56 -22.42
C SER A 11 -51.63 41.85 -23.43
N LYS A 12 -51.30 40.60 -23.83
CA LYS A 12 -52.03 39.34 -23.45
C LYS A 12 -51.67 38.13 -24.35
N ARG A 13 -51.09 37.11 -23.71
CA ARG A 13 -51.31 35.62 -23.77
C ARG A 13 -51.73 34.92 -25.09
N LYS A 14 -51.02 33.82 -25.43
CA LYS A 14 -51.43 32.40 -25.14
C LYS A 14 -50.36 31.34 -25.48
N ALA A 15 -50.16 30.40 -24.53
CA ALA A 15 -49.83 28.94 -24.56
C ALA A 15 -48.69 28.39 -25.48
N THR A 16 -47.85 27.38 -25.16
CA THR A 16 -47.82 26.27 -24.18
C THR A 16 -46.36 25.71 -24.07
N PRO A 17 -46.01 24.65 -23.29
CA PRO A 17 -44.76 24.57 -22.53
C PRO A 17 -43.74 23.55 -23.09
N THR A 18 -42.44 23.80 -22.90
CA THR A 18 -41.43 22.75 -23.06
C THR A 18 -40.37 22.79 -21.96
N SER A 19 -40.33 21.66 -21.25
CA SER A 19 -39.20 21.04 -20.54
C SER A 19 -38.36 21.87 -19.55
N ARG A 20 -38.46 21.43 -18.30
CA ARG A 20 -37.51 21.57 -17.19
C ARG A 20 -36.05 21.56 -17.67
N GLY A 21 -35.42 22.72 -17.68
CA GLY A 21 -33.97 22.84 -17.61
C GLY A 21 -33.54 22.67 -16.16
N ASN A 22 -32.99 21.51 -15.82
CA ASN A 22 -32.26 21.32 -14.57
C ASN A 22 -31.12 22.34 -14.52
N LYS A 23 -31.24 23.37 -13.67
CA LYS A 23 -30.09 24.14 -13.20
C LYS A 23 -29.18 23.15 -12.48
N LYS A 24 -28.09 22.72 -13.14
CA LYS A 24 -26.97 22.06 -12.48
C LYS A 24 -26.47 23.02 -11.41
N GLU A 25 -26.73 22.69 -10.15
CA GLU A 25 -25.99 23.27 -9.02
C GLU A 25 -24.49 23.10 -9.33
N LYS A 26 -23.77 24.21 -9.39
CA LYS A 26 -22.30 24.19 -9.42
C LYS A 26 -21.87 23.55 -8.10
N LYS A 27 -21.45 22.28 -8.15
CA LYS A 27 -20.77 21.65 -7.01
C LYS A 27 -19.53 22.48 -6.68
N GLU A 28 -19.49 23.03 -5.48
CA GLU A 28 -18.32 23.71 -4.94
C GLU A 28 -17.14 22.74 -4.95
N ILE A 29 -16.03 23.14 -5.56
CA ILE A 29 -14.82 22.31 -5.65
C ILE A 29 -14.09 22.45 -4.31
N VAL A 30 -14.00 21.34 -3.57
CA VAL A 30 -13.17 21.28 -2.36
C VAL A 30 -11.72 21.06 -2.80
N TYR A 31 -10.89 22.09 -2.66
CA TYR A 31 -9.46 22.03 -2.98
C TYR A 31 -8.72 21.23 -1.91
N LYS A 32 -8.03 20.16 -2.31
CA LYS A 32 -7.23 19.30 -1.42
C LYS A 32 -5.73 19.56 -1.54
N PHE A 33 -5.25 19.89 -2.75
CA PHE A 33 -3.82 20.04 -3.06
C PHE A 33 -3.44 21.48 -3.37
N CYS A 34 -4.34 22.24 -3.98
CA CYS A 34 -4.10 23.63 -4.39
C CYS A 34 -4.69 24.66 -3.44
N VAL A 35 -4.84 24.33 -2.15
CA VAL A 35 -5.37 25.26 -1.13
C VAL A 35 -4.52 26.54 -1.12
N PRO A 36 -5.12 27.71 -1.40
CA PRO A 36 -4.41 28.99 -1.36
C PRO A 36 -3.98 29.29 0.09
N ASP A 37 -2.69 29.55 0.27
CA ASP A 37 -2.17 30.12 1.50
C ASP A 37 -2.32 31.65 1.37
N SER A 38 -3.21 32.27 2.15
CA SER A 38 -3.59 33.71 2.07
C SER A 38 -2.47 34.73 1.72
N GLU A 39 -2.85 35.74 0.92
CA GLU A 39 -2.19 37.00 0.50
C GLU A 39 -0.81 36.95 -0.19
N GLU A 40 0.04 35.93 0.01
CA GLU A 40 1.31 35.78 -0.74
C GLU A 40 1.14 34.98 -2.05
N ASP A 41 -0.06 34.46 -2.30
CA ASP A 41 -0.36 33.58 -3.44
C ASP A 41 -0.80 34.31 -4.74
N GLU A 42 -0.86 35.64 -4.73
CA GLU A 42 -1.16 36.45 -5.92
C GLU A 42 0.03 36.58 -6.90
N GLU A 43 1.24 36.12 -6.53
CA GLU A 43 2.32 35.98 -7.50
C GLU A 43 1.99 34.84 -8.48
N GLU A 44 1.62 35.21 -9.71
CA GLU A 44 1.38 34.27 -10.80
C GLU A 44 2.60 33.36 -11.00
N GLU A 45 2.35 32.05 -11.16
CA GLU A 45 3.40 31.08 -11.52
C GLU A 45 4.16 31.46 -12.80
N SER A 46 3.57 32.34 -13.64
CA SER A 46 4.15 32.93 -14.86
C SER A 46 5.39 33.79 -14.60
N ILE A 47 5.59 34.28 -13.37
CA ILE A 47 6.72 35.13 -12.99
C ILE A 47 8.03 34.31 -12.84
N PHE A 48 7.92 33.00 -12.57
CA PHE A 48 9.10 32.16 -12.34
C PHE A 48 9.66 31.59 -13.65
N SER A 49 10.81 32.12 -14.08
CA SER A 49 11.55 31.62 -15.25
C SER A 49 12.22 30.26 -15.02
N SER A 50 12.47 29.88 -13.76
CA SER A 50 13.05 28.58 -13.39
C SER A 50 12.56 28.11 -12.02
N LYS A 51 12.69 26.80 -11.74
CA LYS A 51 12.28 26.20 -10.46
C LYS A 51 13.18 26.74 -9.34
N LYS A 52 12.58 27.20 -8.24
CA LYS A 52 13.37 27.62 -7.06
C LYS A 52 14.22 26.47 -6.54
N LYS A 53 15.34 26.79 -5.88
CA LYS A 53 16.14 25.80 -5.16
C LYS A 53 15.54 25.58 -3.77
N TRP A 54 15.42 24.33 -3.36
CA TRP A 54 14.95 23.99 -2.02
C TRP A 54 16.01 24.36 -0.98
N THR A 55 15.73 25.37 -0.16
CA THR A 55 16.63 25.86 0.89
C THR A 55 15.82 26.32 2.11
N PRO A 56 16.42 26.39 3.30
CA PRO A 56 15.80 27.05 4.44
C PRO A 56 15.45 28.51 4.12
N VAL A 57 14.36 29.02 4.69
CA VAL A 57 14.06 30.47 4.70
C VAL A 57 14.92 31.14 5.78
N GLU A 58 15.51 32.29 5.45
CA GLU A 58 16.26 33.08 6.43
C GLU A 58 15.32 33.63 7.53
N SER A 59 15.75 33.55 8.79
CA SER A 59 14.94 34.05 9.90
C SER A 59 14.73 35.56 9.80
N LYS A 60 13.45 36.00 9.84
CA LYS A 60 13.05 37.42 9.85
C LYS A 60 13.55 38.20 11.06
N LEU A 61 14.12 37.54 12.08
CA LEU A 61 14.55 38.19 13.32
C LEU A 61 16.00 38.66 13.30
N ASN A 62 16.92 38.04 12.53
CA ASN A 62 18.35 38.40 12.56
C ASN A 62 19.16 38.07 11.28
N GLY A 63 18.53 37.60 10.17
CA GLY A 63 19.27 37.27 8.94
C GLY A 63 20.23 36.08 9.07
N THR A 64 20.12 35.29 10.14
CA THR A 64 20.83 34.02 10.30
C THR A 64 19.87 32.83 10.12
N PRO A 65 20.33 31.67 9.63
CA PRO A 65 19.53 30.44 9.60
C PRO A 65 18.98 30.13 10.99
N PHE A 66 17.86 29.41 11.09
CA PHE A 66 17.26 28.94 12.34
C PHE A 66 18.29 28.18 13.21
N SER A 67 19.06 28.89 14.02
CA SER A 67 19.93 28.29 15.03
C SER A 67 19.14 28.24 16.33
N LYS A 68 18.85 27.02 16.78
CA LYS A 68 18.30 26.83 18.12
C LYS A 68 19.34 27.28 19.15
N PRO A 69 18.91 27.83 20.30
CA PRO A 69 19.83 28.11 21.39
C PRO A 69 20.54 26.81 21.81
N PRO A 70 21.74 26.88 22.43
CA PRO A 70 22.45 25.69 22.86
C PRO A 70 21.58 24.76 23.74
N PRO A 71 21.77 23.42 23.67
CA PRO A 71 21.01 22.48 24.49
C PRO A 71 21.15 22.80 25.99
N THR A 72 20.04 22.74 26.72
CA THR A 72 20.02 22.95 28.18
C THR A 72 20.66 21.79 28.93
N ASN A 73 20.71 20.59 28.34
CA ASN A 73 21.37 19.43 28.91
C ASN A 73 22.35 18.77 27.91
N PRO A 74 23.48 19.43 27.59
CA PRO A 74 24.37 19.02 26.50
C PRO A 74 25.10 17.70 26.76
N ARG A 75 25.15 17.23 28.01
CA ARG A 75 25.79 15.96 28.40
C ARG A 75 24.85 14.76 28.32
N SER A 76 23.57 14.96 28.01
CA SER A 76 22.62 13.86 27.84
C SER A 76 23.00 13.00 26.64
N ARG A 77 22.96 11.67 26.81
CA ARG A 77 23.18 10.70 25.73
C ARG A 77 22.20 10.81 24.55
N TYR A 78 21.11 11.56 24.73
CA TYR A 78 20.11 11.78 23.69
C TYR A 78 20.45 12.97 22.80
N VAL A 79 21.27 13.93 23.25
CA VAL A 79 21.62 15.12 22.45
C VAL A 79 22.43 14.68 21.23
N GLY A 80 22.02 15.14 20.05
CA GLY A 80 22.61 14.76 18.77
C GLY A 80 22.21 13.37 18.27
N LYS A 81 21.36 12.63 19.00
CA LYS A 81 20.90 11.31 18.58
C LYS A 81 20.05 11.42 17.31
N THR A 82 20.35 10.58 16.33
CA THR A 82 19.60 10.39 15.07
C THR A 82 18.72 9.13 15.14
N ILE A 83 18.11 8.74 14.03
CA ILE A 83 17.27 7.53 13.93
C ILE A 83 18.09 6.29 14.33
N ASP A 84 17.54 5.50 15.23
CA ASP A 84 18.11 4.22 15.67
C ASP A 84 17.58 3.10 14.76
N ILE A 85 18.45 2.53 13.93
CA ILE A 85 18.09 1.47 12.96
C ILE A 85 17.68 0.15 13.62
N ARG A 86 17.82 0.01 14.94
CA ARG A 86 17.42 -1.17 15.72
C ARG A 86 17.92 -2.51 15.14
N GLY A 87 19.14 -2.52 14.60
CA GLY A 87 19.75 -3.72 14.02
C GLY A 87 19.94 -4.87 15.00
N GLY A 88 19.92 -6.11 14.50
CA GLY A 88 20.36 -7.30 15.25
C GLY A 88 19.29 -8.11 15.97
N LYS A 89 18.00 -7.74 15.90
CA LYS A 89 16.89 -8.58 16.40
C LYS A 89 15.91 -8.90 15.27
N PRO A 90 15.31 -10.10 15.24
CA PRO A 90 14.29 -10.43 14.26
C PRO A 90 13.10 -9.47 14.41
N ILE A 91 12.62 -8.96 13.27
CA ILE A 91 11.45 -8.09 13.20
C ILE A 91 10.23 -8.89 13.68
N PRO A 92 9.53 -8.46 14.74
CA PRO A 92 8.32 -9.12 15.18
C PRO A 92 7.28 -9.21 14.06
N GLU A 93 6.52 -10.29 14.00
CA GLU A 93 5.56 -10.52 12.90
C GLU A 93 4.53 -9.39 12.76
N TRP A 94 4.10 -8.82 13.88
CA TRP A 94 3.15 -7.70 13.96
C TRP A 94 3.77 -6.33 13.64
N TRP A 95 5.09 -6.21 13.59
CA TRP A 95 5.80 -4.94 13.34
C TRP A 95 6.33 -4.86 11.91
N LYS A 96 5.43 -5.00 10.92
CA LYS A 96 5.77 -4.96 9.50
C LYS A 96 5.14 -3.76 8.80
N THR A 97 5.71 -3.37 7.67
CA THR A 97 5.08 -2.43 6.74
C THR A 97 3.73 -2.99 6.26
N ALA A 98 2.72 -2.13 6.12
CA ALA A 98 1.42 -2.53 5.61
C ALA A 98 1.54 -2.99 4.15
N THR A 99 0.89 -4.09 3.77
CA THR A 99 0.82 -4.56 2.38
C THR A 99 -0.30 -3.87 1.63
N VAL A 100 0.03 -3.24 0.49
CA VAL A 100 -0.91 -2.43 -0.30
C VAL A 100 -1.43 -3.20 -1.52
N LEU A 101 -0.57 -3.90 -2.25
CA LEU A 101 -0.99 -4.62 -3.47
C LEU A 101 -1.62 -5.98 -3.15
N ARG A 102 -1.29 -6.56 -1.98
CA ARG A 102 -1.86 -7.81 -1.45
C ARG A 102 -1.77 -8.94 -2.47
N THR A 103 -0.60 -9.11 -3.08
CA THR A 103 -0.39 -10.08 -4.17
C THR A 103 -0.20 -11.52 -3.69
N ASP A 104 -0.32 -11.79 -2.38
CA ASP A 104 -0.12 -13.10 -1.75
C ASP A 104 -0.88 -14.24 -2.44
N LYS A 105 -2.10 -13.97 -2.92
CA LYS A 105 -2.91 -14.96 -3.67
C LYS A 105 -2.34 -15.29 -5.05
N LYS A 106 -1.62 -14.35 -5.67
CA LYS A 106 -0.97 -14.53 -6.97
C LYS A 106 0.42 -15.17 -6.85
N MET A 107 1.03 -15.13 -5.65
CA MET A 107 2.40 -15.59 -5.39
C MET A 107 2.51 -16.97 -4.72
N ALA A 108 1.39 -17.65 -4.43
CA ALA A 108 1.40 -18.92 -3.68
C ALA A 108 2.10 -20.07 -4.44
N ARG A 109 3.33 -20.41 -4.04
CA ARG A 109 4.19 -21.49 -4.59
C ARG A 109 4.15 -22.80 -3.77
N LYS A 110 3.01 -23.24 -3.23
CA LYS A 110 2.97 -24.54 -2.51
C LYS A 110 2.75 -25.68 -3.50
N SER A 111 3.72 -26.60 -3.63
CA SER A 111 3.58 -27.83 -4.40
C SER A 111 3.49 -29.06 -3.48
N GLU A 112 2.45 -29.88 -3.66
CA GLU A 112 2.34 -31.23 -3.11
C GLU A 112 2.44 -32.23 -4.28
N ASP A 113 3.64 -32.34 -4.87
CA ASP A 113 3.89 -33.05 -6.13
C ASP A 113 4.06 -34.58 -5.94
N LYS A 114 3.09 -35.27 -5.32
CA LYS A 114 3.10 -36.75 -5.23
C LYS A 114 2.44 -37.44 -6.43
N GLN A 115 1.64 -36.73 -7.23
CA GLN A 115 0.82 -37.32 -8.29
C GLN A 115 1.47 -37.31 -9.69
N ASP A 116 2.49 -36.47 -9.92
CA ASP A 116 3.16 -36.30 -11.22
C ASP A 116 3.76 -37.61 -11.76
N GLY A 117 4.25 -38.50 -10.89
CA GLY A 117 4.86 -39.76 -11.31
C GLY A 117 3.89 -40.73 -12.01
N LYS A 118 2.59 -40.72 -11.67
CA LYS A 118 1.59 -41.58 -12.32
C LYS A 118 1.12 -41.01 -13.65
N LEU A 119 0.95 -39.69 -13.71
CA LEU A 119 0.60 -38.99 -14.94
C LEU A 119 1.73 -39.09 -15.97
N TRP A 120 2.99 -38.96 -15.54
CA TRP A 120 4.15 -39.12 -16.40
C TRP A 120 4.18 -40.50 -17.06
N LYS A 121 4.01 -41.55 -16.25
CA LYS A 121 3.91 -42.93 -16.74
C LYS A 121 2.77 -43.13 -17.72
N PHE A 122 1.63 -42.49 -17.48
CA PHE A 122 0.50 -42.49 -18.40
C PHE A 122 0.84 -41.86 -19.76
N TYR A 123 1.51 -40.70 -19.77
CA TYR A 123 1.98 -40.07 -21.01
C TYR A 123 2.99 -40.95 -21.76
N CYS A 124 3.97 -41.54 -21.07
CA CYS A 124 4.92 -42.48 -21.68
C CYS A 124 4.24 -43.70 -22.29
N LYS A 125 3.23 -44.25 -21.61
CA LYS A 125 2.46 -45.39 -22.11
C LYS A 125 1.67 -45.02 -23.36
N LEU A 126 0.96 -43.89 -23.36
CA LEU A 126 0.18 -43.46 -24.51
C LEU A 126 1.06 -43.19 -25.75
N ALA A 127 2.28 -42.69 -25.57
CA ALA A 127 3.21 -42.44 -26.67
C ALA A 127 3.67 -43.74 -27.34
N ARG A 128 3.79 -44.83 -26.56
CA ARG A 128 4.49 -46.07 -26.94
C ARG A 128 3.59 -47.29 -27.04
N GLU A 129 2.27 -47.13 -26.84
CA GLU A 129 1.29 -48.20 -27.08
C GLU A 129 1.29 -48.59 -28.58
N PRO A 130 1.54 -49.87 -28.92
CA PRO A 130 1.50 -50.33 -30.30
C PRO A 130 0.07 -50.17 -30.82
N VAL A 131 -0.06 -49.51 -31.98
CA VAL A 131 -1.32 -49.41 -32.72
C VAL A 131 -1.74 -50.83 -33.05
N THR A 132 -2.73 -51.34 -32.32
CA THR A 132 -3.37 -52.61 -32.65
C THR A 132 -4.49 -52.28 -33.62
N ASP A 133 -4.13 -52.24 -34.91
CA ASP A 133 -5.13 -52.28 -35.96
C ASP A 133 -5.85 -53.63 -35.89
N GLY A 134 -7.16 -53.58 -35.79
CA GLY A 134 -8.01 -54.75 -35.74
C GLY A 134 -7.96 -55.52 -37.06
N ALA A 135 -7.65 -56.82 -36.97
CA ALA A 135 -8.13 -57.83 -37.91
C ALA A 135 -8.07 -59.19 -37.22
N GLU A 136 -9.25 -59.70 -36.83
CA GLU A 136 -9.46 -61.13 -36.68
C GLU A 136 -9.11 -61.82 -38.01
N SER A 137 -8.16 -62.74 -38.01
CA SER A 137 -8.22 -63.90 -38.92
C SER A 137 -7.39 -65.07 -38.39
N GLN A 138 -8.05 -66.20 -38.41
CA GLN A 138 -7.57 -67.54 -38.11
C GLN A 138 -6.38 -67.91 -39.02
N ASN A 139 -5.34 -68.57 -38.51
CA ASN A 139 -5.14 -69.99 -38.80
C ASN A 139 -3.87 -70.57 -38.16
N SER A 140 -4.02 -71.87 -37.95
CA SER A 140 -3.14 -72.86 -37.35
C SER A 140 -1.83 -73.17 -38.07
N ASN A 141 -0.95 -73.83 -37.31
CA ASN A 141 -0.07 -74.94 -37.71
C ASN A 141 1.37 -74.67 -38.21
N ARG A 142 2.29 -75.19 -37.38
CA ARG A 142 3.35 -76.18 -37.70
C ARG A 142 4.73 -75.74 -38.23
N SER A 143 5.71 -75.98 -37.34
CA SER A 143 6.89 -76.87 -37.48
C SER A 143 8.08 -76.50 -38.36
N ASP A 144 9.25 -76.62 -37.70
CA ASP A 144 10.52 -77.22 -38.10
C ASP A 144 11.47 -76.53 -39.09
N GLY A 145 12.76 -76.62 -38.73
CA GLY A 145 13.91 -76.60 -39.64
C GLY A 145 14.73 -75.30 -39.58
N ASP A 146 15.67 -75.15 -38.66
CA ASP A 146 17.07 -75.62 -38.77
C ASP A 146 17.98 -74.63 -39.55
N SER A 147 19.03 -74.15 -38.87
CA SER A 147 20.40 -73.92 -39.39
C SER A 147 21.11 -72.73 -38.73
N CYS A 148 22.04 -73.08 -37.83
CA CYS A 148 23.37 -72.49 -37.62
C CYS A 148 23.53 -71.07 -37.04
N THR A 149 23.81 -71.02 -35.72
CA THR A 149 24.74 -70.08 -35.06
C THR A 149 26.22 -70.48 -35.30
N PRO A 150 27.27 -69.70 -34.91
CA PRO A 150 27.36 -68.28 -34.48
C PRO A 150 28.58 -67.53 -35.10
N LEU A 151 28.77 -66.22 -34.80
CA LEU A 151 30.06 -65.60 -34.39
C LEU A 151 29.90 -64.08 -34.07
N THR A 152 29.64 -63.77 -32.78
CA THR A 152 30.09 -62.62 -31.92
C THR A 152 29.97 -61.13 -32.36
N PRO A 153 30.11 -60.14 -31.43
CA PRO A 153 29.36 -59.85 -30.20
C PRO A 153 28.86 -58.36 -30.18
N ALA A 154 28.09 -57.97 -29.14
CA ALA A 154 27.53 -56.62 -28.91
C ALA A 154 26.28 -56.32 -29.77
N THR A 155 25.10 -56.08 -29.20
CA THR A 155 24.75 -55.24 -28.05
C THR A 155 23.58 -55.93 -27.33
N PRO A 156 23.47 -55.91 -25.98
CA PRO A 156 22.22 -56.32 -25.34
C PRO A 156 21.08 -55.48 -25.97
N PRO A 157 19.89 -56.04 -26.26
CA PRO A 157 18.78 -55.22 -26.72
C PRO A 157 18.66 -54.07 -25.74
N ILE A 158 18.73 -52.82 -26.23
CA ILE A 158 18.46 -51.66 -25.42
C ILE A 158 17.02 -51.85 -25.00
N ILE A 159 16.83 -52.34 -23.77
CA ILE A 159 15.54 -52.30 -23.10
C ILE A 159 15.32 -50.81 -22.89
N THR A 160 14.69 -50.15 -23.86
CA THR A 160 14.17 -48.81 -23.70
C THR A 160 13.26 -48.89 -22.51
N SER A 161 13.73 -48.37 -21.38
CA SER A 161 12.91 -48.35 -20.18
C SER A 161 11.60 -47.67 -20.55
N ASN A 162 10.47 -48.27 -20.19
CA ASN A 162 9.15 -47.70 -20.50
C ASN A 162 8.96 -46.28 -19.92
N ASP A 163 9.87 -45.85 -19.04
CA ASP A 163 9.87 -44.56 -18.35
C ASP A 163 10.92 -43.57 -18.89
N SER A 164 11.60 -43.86 -20.01
CA SER A 164 12.54 -42.93 -20.65
C SER A 164 11.86 -41.61 -21.06
N PRO A 165 12.56 -40.46 -21.04
CA PRO A 165 12.06 -39.17 -21.50
C PRO A 165 11.33 -39.27 -22.84
N LEU A 166 10.23 -38.54 -22.98
CA LEU A 166 9.50 -38.42 -24.24
C LEU A 166 10.33 -37.62 -25.25
N THR A 167 10.13 -37.85 -26.53
CA THR A 167 10.52 -36.89 -27.58
C THR A 167 9.39 -35.91 -27.86
N ALA A 168 9.67 -34.83 -28.62
CA ALA A 168 8.63 -33.89 -29.07
C ALA A 168 7.57 -34.56 -29.98
N GLU A 169 8.01 -35.53 -30.78
CA GLU A 169 7.14 -36.33 -31.65
C GLU A 169 6.23 -37.25 -30.82
N GLU A 170 6.82 -37.96 -29.85
CA GLU A 170 6.08 -38.81 -28.92
C GLU A 170 5.04 -38.00 -28.13
N ARG A 171 5.37 -36.77 -27.72
CA ARG A 171 4.43 -35.88 -27.03
C ARG A 171 3.27 -35.44 -27.94
N THR A 172 3.51 -35.27 -29.24
CA THR A 172 2.48 -34.93 -30.21
C THR A 172 1.49 -36.08 -30.38
N ILE A 173 1.99 -37.32 -30.51
CA ILE A 173 1.15 -38.53 -30.57
C ILE A 173 0.21 -38.63 -29.36
N VAL A 174 0.73 -38.38 -28.15
CA VAL A 174 -0.09 -38.40 -26.92
C VAL A 174 -1.15 -37.30 -26.94
N ASN A 175 -0.76 -36.08 -27.31
CA ASN A 175 -1.66 -34.94 -27.37
C ASN A 175 -2.82 -35.20 -28.36
N ASP A 176 -2.54 -35.84 -29.49
CA ASP A 176 -3.56 -36.17 -30.50
C ASP A 176 -4.50 -37.27 -30.01
N LYS A 177 -3.99 -38.34 -29.39
CA LYS A 177 -4.83 -39.35 -28.71
C LYS A 177 -5.76 -38.74 -27.64
N ILE A 178 -5.29 -37.75 -26.89
CA ILE A 178 -6.11 -37.05 -25.89
C ILE A 178 -7.16 -36.14 -26.55
N LYS A 179 -6.86 -35.51 -27.69
CA LYS A 179 -7.84 -34.73 -28.46
C LYS A 179 -8.92 -35.64 -29.03
N ASP A 180 -8.55 -36.80 -29.56
CA ASP A 180 -9.47 -37.77 -30.14
C ASP A 180 -10.44 -38.33 -29.09
N ALA A 181 -10.00 -38.49 -27.85
CA ALA A 181 -10.85 -38.90 -26.72
C ALA A 181 -11.88 -37.84 -26.29
N GLY A 182 -11.76 -36.59 -26.76
CA GLY A 182 -12.74 -35.53 -26.54
C GLY A 182 -13.03 -35.21 -25.07
N ILE A 183 -14.29 -34.86 -24.78
CA ILE A 183 -14.74 -34.39 -23.46
C ILE A 183 -14.78 -35.53 -22.41
N GLU A 184 -14.88 -36.79 -22.84
CA GLU A 184 -14.91 -37.95 -21.94
C GLU A 184 -13.56 -38.19 -21.26
N GLY A 185 -12.47 -37.82 -21.94
CA GLY A 185 -11.10 -37.92 -21.46
C GLY A 185 -10.58 -39.34 -21.28
N LEU A 186 -9.28 -39.48 -21.11
CA LEU A 186 -8.59 -40.75 -20.87
C LEU A 186 -8.28 -40.94 -19.38
N PRO A 187 -8.62 -42.08 -18.77
CA PRO A 187 -8.33 -42.34 -17.36
C PRO A 187 -6.84 -42.56 -17.11
N VAL A 188 -6.31 -41.97 -16.03
CA VAL A 188 -4.91 -42.14 -15.60
C VAL A 188 -4.82 -43.36 -14.67
N PRO A 189 -4.14 -44.45 -15.08
CA PRO A 189 -4.09 -45.69 -14.31
C PRO A 189 -3.58 -45.50 -12.87
N GLY A 190 -4.28 -46.10 -11.91
CA GLY A 190 -3.93 -46.02 -10.49
C GLY A 190 -4.28 -44.69 -9.82
N THR A 191 -5.12 -43.86 -10.44
CA THR A 191 -5.67 -42.62 -9.88
C THR A 191 -7.18 -42.50 -10.17
N ASP A 192 -7.84 -41.57 -9.50
CA ASP A 192 -9.23 -41.15 -9.78
C ASP A 192 -9.30 -40.02 -10.82
N CYS A 193 -8.23 -39.80 -11.57
CA CYS A 193 -8.09 -38.69 -12.51
C CYS A 193 -8.30 -39.11 -13.96
N LYS A 194 -8.79 -38.18 -14.78
CA LYS A 194 -8.83 -38.27 -16.25
C LYS A 194 -8.10 -37.08 -16.89
N VAL A 195 -7.49 -37.29 -18.04
CA VAL A 195 -6.88 -36.24 -18.87
C VAL A 195 -7.73 -36.02 -20.11
N LEU A 196 -8.05 -34.78 -20.42
CA LEU A 196 -8.86 -34.41 -21.57
C LEU A 196 -8.33 -33.16 -22.27
N TYR A 197 -8.79 -32.94 -23.49
CA TYR A 197 -8.59 -31.69 -24.21
C TYR A 197 -9.85 -30.81 -24.11
N LYS A 198 -9.69 -29.60 -23.59
CA LYS A 198 -10.74 -28.58 -23.61
C LYS A 198 -10.59 -27.71 -24.87
N PRO A 199 -11.58 -27.71 -25.78
CA PRO A 199 -11.53 -26.86 -26.97
C PRO A 199 -11.62 -25.36 -26.59
N PRO A 200 -11.35 -24.44 -27.54
CA PRO A 200 -11.58 -23.01 -27.34
C PRO A 200 -12.99 -22.71 -26.83
N ASP A 201 -13.10 -21.80 -25.85
CA ASP A 201 -14.37 -21.25 -25.38
C ASP A 201 -14.57 -19.86 -26.00
N THR A 202 -15.36 -19.82 -27.07
CA THR A 202 -15.65 -18.61 -27.85
C THR A 202 -16.98 -17.97 -27.48
N SER A 203 -17.61 -18.38 -26.37
CA SER A 203 -18.89 -17.82 -25.92
C SER A 203 -18.73 -16.33 -25.53
N ARG A 204 -19.26 -15.43 -26.37
CA ARG A 204 -19.21 -13.98 -26.12
C ARG A 204 -19.99 -13.66 -24.84
N GLY A 205 -19.29 -13.15 -23.82
CA GLY A 205 -19.87 -12.69 -22.54
C GLY A 205 -19.78 -13.70 -21.39
N GLY A 206 -19.20 -14.88 -21.60
CA GLY A 206 -18.94 -15.86 -20.53
C GLY A 206 -17.80 -15.44 -19.61
N LYS A 207 -17.83 -15.90 -18.35
CA LYS A 207 -16.81 -15.66 -17.32
C LYS A 207 -15.41 -16.25 -17.66
N PHE A 208 -15.30 -17.03 -18.74
CA PHE A 208 -14.10 -17.81 -19.13
C PHE A 208 -13.77 -17.76 -20.64
N TYR A 209 -13.96 -16.61 -21.31
CA TYR A 209 -13.55 -16.45 -22.72
C TYR A 209 -12.10 -16.90 -22.95
N ARG A 210 -11.89 -17.88 -23.85
CA ARG A 210 -10.57 -18.45 -24.16
C ARG A 210 -10.50 -18.90 -25.63
N PRO A 211 -9.84 -18.14 -26.52
CA PRO A 211 -9.79 -18.46 -27.96
C PRO A 211 -8.84 -19.62 -28.33
N TRP A 212 -8.17 -20.25 -27.36
CA TRP A 212 -7.29 -21.40 -27.54
C TRP A 212 -7.77 -22.62 -26.74
N GLY A 213 -7.34 -23.84 -27.13
CA GLY A 213 -7.65 -25.08 -26.43
C GLY A 213 -6.54 -25.53 -25.49
N LEU A 214 -6.87 -26.28 -24.44
CA LEU A 214 -5.96 -26.63 -23.35
C LEU A 214 -6.11 -28.09 -22.90
N PHE A 215 -5.00 -28.74 -22.58
CA PHE A 215 -5.02 -30.04 -21.90
C PHE A 215 -5.25 -29.87 -20.41
N ALA A 216 -6.19 -30.64 -19.85
CA ALA A 216 -6.58 -30.56 -18.47
C ALA A 216 -6.72 -31.94 -17.83
N MET A 217 -6.35 -32.04 -16.57
CA MET A 217 -6.67 -33.15 -15.69
C MET A 217 -7.90 -32.81 -14.86
N ILE A 218 -8.81 -33.75 -14.70
CA ILE A 218 -9.98 -33.67 -13.81
C ILE A 218 -9.94 -34.80 -12.79
N LYS A 219 -10.34 -34.51 -11.55
CA LYS A 219 -10.42 -35.48 -10.46
C LYS A 219 -11.88 -35.81 -10.13
N GLY A 220 -12.28 -37.08 -10.23
CA GLY A 220 -13.65 -37.53 -10.00
C GLY A 220 -14.65 -37.13 -11.10
N THR A 221 -15.96 -37.14 -10.79
CA THR A 221 -17.07 -36.88 -11.74
C THR A 221 -17.51 -35.40 -11.83
N GLY A 222 -16.81 -34.48 -11.15
CA GLY A 222 -17.21 -33.07 -11.11
C GLY A 222 -16.37 -32.17 -12.03
N GLU A 223 -17.02 -31.41 -12.92
CA GLU A 223 -16.39 -30.43 -13.84
C GLU A 223 -15.63 -29.28 -13.14
N LYS A 224 -15.84 -29.09 -11.83
CA LYS A 224 -15.37 -27.93 -11.07
C LYS A 224 -13.90 -28.02 -10.63
N ASN A 225 -13.27 -29.20 -10.67
CA ASN A 225 -11.87 -29.40 -10.24
C ASN A 225 -10.99 -29.85 -11.41
N HIS A 226 -10.70 -28.91 -12.32
CA HIS A 226 -9.78 -29.15 -13.44
C HIS A 226 -8.45 -28.42 -13.24
N HIS A 227 -7.34 -29.10 -13.52
CA HIS A 227 -5.98 -28.56 -13.50
C HIS A 227 -5.35 -28.63 -14.89
N TYR A 228 -4.83 -27.52 -15.38
CA TYR A 228 -4.20 -27.47 -16.71
C TYR A 228 -2.79 -28.05 -16.69
N ILE A 229 -2.41 -28.75 -17.76
CA ILE A 229 -1.12 -29.45 -17.85
C ILE A 229 -0.09 -28.54 -18.54
N CYS A 230 1.11 -28.49 -17.99
CA CYS A 230 2.24 -27.74 -18.53
C CYS A 230 2.64 -28.26 -19.93
N THR A 231 2.91 -27.34 -20.84
CA THR A 231 3.33 -27.60 -22.22
C THR A 231 4.72 -27.03 -22.54
N ALA A 232 5.42 -26.44 -21.56
CA ALA A 232 6.70 -25.77 -21.76
C ALA A 232 7.84 -26.72 -22.19
N ASP A 233 7.80 -27.95 -21.69
CA ASP A 233 8.78 -28.99 -22.01
C ASP A 233 8.02 -30.29 -22.30
N HIS A 234 8.48 -31.06 -23.29
CA HIS A 234 7.81 -32.29 -23.72
C HIS A 234 7.79 -33.36 -22.63
N ASN A 235 8.75 -33.31 -21.68
CA ASN A 235 8.80 -34.14 -20.49
C ASN A 235 8.04 -33.56 -19.29
N CYS A 236 7.52 -32.34 -19.39
CA CYS A 236 6.72 -31.78 -18.32
C CYS A 236 5.25 -32.18 -18.46
N VAL A 237 4.73 -32.83 -17.43
CA VAL A 237 3.29 -33.10 -17.27
C VAL A 237 2.73 -32.46 -15.99
N ARG A 238 3.49 -31.58 -15.34
CA ARG A 238 3.04 -30.89 -14.12
C ARG A 238 1.79 -30.08 -14.40
N TYR A 239 0.85 -30.11 -13.47
CA TYR A 239 -0.42 -29.36 -13.58
C TYR A 239 -0.68 -28.44 -12.38
N ASN A 240 0.11 -28.57 -11.32
CA ASN A 240 0.07 -27.69 -10.16
C ASN A 240 0.85 -26.40 -10.40
N GLY A 241 0.27 -25.27 -10.01
CA GLY A 241 0.86 -23.95 -10.25
C GLY A 241 0.97 -23.60 -11.73
N VAL A 242 0.10 -24.17 -12.56
CA VAL A 242 0.02 -23.86 -14.00
C VAL A 242 -0.90 -22.67 -14.21
N ILE A 243 -0.39 -21.66 -14.92
CA ILE A 243 -1.12 -20.45 -15.30
C ILE A 243 -1.89 -20.72 -16.59
N MET A 244 -3.14 -20.25 -16.67
CA MET A 244 -4.03 -20.46 -17.82
C MET A 244 -3.72 -19.47 -18.96
N GLU A 245 -2.77 -19.82 -19.82
CA GLU A 245 -2.37 -19.09 -21.03
C GLU A 245 -2.39 -20.04 -22.25
N GLU A 246 -2.13 -19.55 -23.47
CA GLU A 246 -2.11 -20.37 -24.70
C GLU A 246 -1.11 -21.55 -24.62
N HIS A 247 -0.01 -21.35 -23.91
CA HIS A 247 1.00 -22.36 -23.62
C HIS A 247 1.21 -22.46 -22.10
N PRO A 248 0.37 -23.24 -21.39
CA PRO A 248 0.42 -23.30 -19.94
C PRO A 248 1.80 -23.75 -19.44
N ARG A 249 2.36 -23.05 -18.45
CA ARG A 249 3.64 -23.39 -17.84
C ARG A 249 3.50 -23.60 -16.34
N CYS A 250 4.18 -24.61 -15.80
CA CYS A 250 4.25 -24.84 -14.36
C CYS A 250 5.28 -23.91 -13.71
N HIS A 251 5.32 -23.91 -12.38
CA HIS A 251 6.25 -23.11 -11.59
C HIS A 251 7.74 -23.42 -11.83
N LEU A 252 8.10 -24.64 -12.27
CA LEU A 252 9.49 -25.00 -12.61
C LEU A 252 9.92 -24.50 -13.99
N HIS A 253 9.02 -24.54 -14.97
CA HIS A 253 9.26 -23.97 -16.31
C HIS A 253 8.88 -22.49 -16.38
N LYS A 254 8.76 -21.88 -15.18
CA LYS A 254 8.49 -20.48 -14.88
C LYS A 254 7.64 -19.81 -15.97
N GLY A 255 6.32 -19.91 -15.82
CA GLY A 255 5.39 -19.01 -16.51
C GLY A 255 5.65 -17.54 -16.16
N GLY A 256 4.73 -16.64 -16.52
CA GLY A 256 4.84 -15.22 -16.16
C GLY A 256 5.19 -15.02 -14.69
N GLN A 257 6.34 -14.38 -14.43
CA GLN A 257 6.76 -13.94 -13.11
C GLN A 257 6.02 -12.65 -12.75
N ILE A 258 5.80 -12.41 -11.46
CA ILE A 258 5.27 -11.13 -10.98
C ILE A 258 6.45 -10.32 -10.48
N GLY A 259 6.66 -9.15 -11.08
CA GLY A 259 7.59 -8.14 -10.61
C GLY A 259 6.83 -6.96 -10.04
N PHE A 260 7.56 -6.11 -9.32
CA PHE A 260 7.03 -4.88 -8.75
C PHE A 260 7.87 -3.70 -9.19
N VAL A 261 7.23 -2.56 -9.45
CA VAL A 261 7.89 -1.32 -9.85
C VAL A 261 7.43 -0.19 -8.94
N LEU A 262 8.38 0.62 -8.50
CA LEU A 262 8.16 1.87 -7.77
C LEU A 262 8.66 3.03 -8.63
N GLY A 263 7.76 3.95 -8.96
CA GLY A 263 8.05 5.19 -9.67
C GLY A 263 7.79 6.43 -8.80
N GLN A 264 8.46 7.52 -9.13
CA GLN A 264 8.18 8.85 -8.58
C GLN A 264 7.92 9.83 -9.72
N PHE A 265 6.84 10.59 -9.60
CA PHE A 265 6.39 11.57 -10.57
C PHE A 265 6.27 12.96 -9.93
N THR A 266 6.35 13.98 -10.78
CA THR A 266 6.19 15.38 -10.42
C THR A 266 5.36 16.11 -11.48
N ASP A 267 4.99 17.35 -11.18
CA ASP A 267 4.44 18.28 -12.17
C ASP A 267 5.57 19.09 -12.79
N GLY A 268 5.92 18.78 -14.04
CA GLY A 268 6.98 19.45 -14.78
C GLY A 268 6.71 20.95 -15.00
N ASN A 269 5.45 21.36 -14.96
CA ASN A 269 5.03 22.74 -15.20
C ASN A 269 4.89 23.58 -13.92
N ASN A 270 4.77 22.94 -12.74
CA ASN A 270 4.72 23.68 -11.48
C ASN A 270 6.13 24.14 -11.06
N LYS A 271 6.41 25.43 -11.25
CA LYS A 271 7.70 26.04 -10.89
C LYS A 271 7.73 26.60 -9.46
N LYS A 272 6.56 26.81 -8.86
CA LYS A 272 6.40 27.40 -7.52
C LYS A 272 6.49 26.37 -6.40
N SER A 273 5.96 25.17 -6.63
CA SER A 273 5.90 24.08 -5.63
C SER A 273 6.46 22.78 -6.19
N GLU A 274 7.01 21.95 -5.31
CA GLU A 274 7.45 20.60 -5.66
C GLU A 274 6.27 19.65 -5.50
N VAL A 275 5.75 19.13 -6.60
CA VAL A 275 4.69 18.11 -6.56
C VAL A 275 5.33 16.73 -6.51
N VAL A 276 4.90 15.89 -5.57
CA VAL A 276 5.45 14.55 -5.38
C VAL A 276 4.33 13.52 -5.42
N LEU A 277 4.47 12.55 -6.32
CA LEU A 277 3.60 11.39 -6.46
C LEU A 277 4.43 10.11 -6.55
N HIS A 278 4.31 9.25 -5.54
CA HIS A 278 4.89 7.92 -5.52
C HIS A 278 3.87 6.90 -6.02
N VAL A 279 4.25 6.05 -6.97
CA VAL A 279 3.35 5.07 -7.61
C VAL A 279 3.99 3.70 -7.57
N ILE A 280 3.21 2.71 -7.14
CA ILE A 280 3.62 1.30 -7.13
C ILE A 280 2.71 0.48 -8.05
N ALA A 281 3.27 -0.52 -8.71
CA ALA A 281 2.51 -1.47 -9.52
C ALA A 281 3.14 -2.86 -9.50
N SER A 282 2.30 -3.89 -9.56
CA SER A 282 2.73 -5.26 -9.90
C SER A 282 2.56 -5.47 -11.40
N PHE A 283 3.50 -6.15 -12.05
CA PHE A 283 3.43 -6.46 -13.48
C PHE A 283 3.90 -7.89 -13.73
N ASN A 284 3.41 -8.50 -14.80
CA ASN A 284 3.87 -9.81 -15.22
C ASN A 284 5.05 -9.66 -16.19
N TYR A 285 6.04 -10.54 -16.13
CA TYR A 285 7.15 -10.58 -17.08
C TYR A 285 7.70 -12.00 -17.28
N THR A 286 8.39 -12.20 -18.41
CA THR A 286 9.11 -13.44 -18.68
C THR A 286 10.56 -13.29 -18.24
N GLU A 287 11.07 -14.25 -17.48
CA GLU A 287 12.48 -14.24 -17.03
C GLU A 287 13.42 -14.26 -18.24
N GLY A 288 14.44 -13.39 -18.23
CA GLY A 288 15.39 -13.22 -19.35
C GLY A 288 14.94 -12.23 -20.43
N ASP A 289 13.68 -11.78 -20.43
CA ASP A 289 13.18 -10.72 -21.32
C ASP A 289 13.18 -9.36 -20.61
N GLU A 290 14.35 -8.73 -20.52
CA GLU A 290 14.52 -7.45 -19.83
C GLU A 290 13.77 -6.29 -20.52
N GLU A 291 13.58 -6.36 -21.83
CA GLU A 291 12.84 -5.31 -22.56
C GLU A 291 11.34 -5.45 -22.33
N GLY A 292 10.80 -6.67 -22.44
CA GLY A 292 9.40 -6.96 -22.10
C GLY A 292 9.08 -6.71 -20.63
N LYS A 293 10.04 -6.94 -19.73
CA LYS A 293 9.94 -6.57 -18.30
C LYS A 293 9.75 -5.07 -18.12
N LYS A 294 10.57 -4.24 -18.78
CA LYS A 294 10.47 -2.78 -18.72
C LYS A 294 9.17 -2.26 -19.32
N GLU A 295 8.76 -2.81 -20.46
CA GLU A 295 7.53 -2.39 -21.12
C GLU A 295 6.29 -2.74 -20.30
N SER A 296 6.23 -3.96 -19.75
CA SER A 296 5.14 -4.38 -18.87
C SER A 296 5.06 -3.50 -17.62
N ALA A 297 6.19 -3.18 -17.01
CA ALA A 297 6.24 -2.26 -15.88
C ALA A 297 5.80 -0.83 -16.25
N ASN A 298 6.20 -0.31 -17.42
CA ASN A 298 5.77 1.01 -17.91
C ASN A 298 4.25 1.08 -18.05
N VAL A 299 3.65 0.07 -18.66
CA VAL A 299 2.21 -0.01 -18.90
C VAL A 299 1.46 0.00 -17.57
N GLU A 300 1.85 -0.84 -16.62
CA GLU A 300 1.18 -0.94 -15.33
C GLU A 300 1.38 0.33 -14.48
N LEU A 301 2.59 0.90 -14.45
CA LEU A 301 2.86 2.15 -13.73
C LEU A 301 2.02 3.31 -14.27
N ARG A 302 1.90 3.43 -15.60
CA ARG A 302 1.03 4.44 -16.23
C ARG A 302 -0.43 4.21 -15.85
N LYS A 303 -0.96 2.99 -15.92
CA LYS A 303 -2.35 2.72 -15.51
C LYS A 303 -2.63 3.23 -14.09
N GLN A 304 -1.70 3.02 -13.17
CA GLN A 304 -1.84 3.50 -11.79
C GLN A 304 -1.84 5.04 -11.70
N THR A 305 -1.01 5.75 -12.46
CA THR A 305 -0.99 7.23 -12.44
C THR A 305 -2.31 7.90 -12.84
N TRP A 306 -3.14 7.21 -13.64
CA TRP A 306 -4.46 7.70 -14.08
C TRP A 306 -5.62 7.18 -13.23
N SER A 307 -5.36 6.30 -12.26
CA SER A 307 -6.39 5.85 -11.33
C SER A 307 -6.83 7.01 -10.43
N ASP A 308 -8.12 7.06 -10.10
CA ASP A 308 -8.66 7.99 -9.10
C ASP A 308 -8.05 7.75 -7.70
N ASP A 309 -7.46 6.57 -7.47
CA ASP A 309 -6.77 6.23 -6.22
C ASP A 309 -5.49 7.06 -6.00
N TYR A 310 -4.91 7.58 -7.08
CA TYR A 310 -3.73 8.45 -7.04
C TYR A 310 -4.17 9.90 -7.27
N GLY A 311 -3.73 10.82 -6.41
CA GLY A 311 -4.23 12.20 -6.35
C GLY A 311 -4.05 13.07 -7.60
N TRP A 312 -3.44 12.56 -8.68
CA TRP A 312 -3.13 13.30 -9.90
C TRP A 312 -4.37 13.85 -10.61
N ALA A 313 -5.41 13.03 -10.79
CA ALA A 313 -6.64 13.47 -11.47
C ALA A 313 -7.34 14.59 -10.70
N ALA A 314 -7.32 14.54 -9.36
CA ALA A 314 -7.86 15.59 -8.50
C ALA A 314 -6.99 16.86 -8.55
N TYR A 315 -5.67 16.73 -8.43
CA TYR A 315 -4.72 17.86 -8.57
C TYR A 315 -4.90 18.60 -9.90
N LYS A 316 -5.05 17.86 -11.01
CA LYS A 316 -5.29 18.45 -12.34
C LYS A 316 -6.57 19.26 -12.39
N LYS A 317 -7.70 18.71 -11.89
CA LYS A 317 -8.98 19.41 -11.82
C LYS A 317 -8.90 20.67 -10.95
N GLU A 318 -8.19 20.60 -9.82
CA GLU A 318 -8.00 21.75 -8.93
C GLU A 318 -7.20 22.87 -9.60
N ARG A 319 -6.14 22.54 -10.35
CA ARG A 319 -5.38 23.54 -11.11
C ARG A 319 -6.17 24.19 -12.22
N GLU A 320 -6.92 23.40 -12.99
CA GLU A 320 -7.80 23.90 -14.03
C GLU A 320 -8.87 24.84 -13.45
N ALA A 321 -9.46 24.48 -12.31
CA ALA A 321 -10.45 25.31 -11.61
C ALA A 321 -9.88 26.65 -11.12
N LEU A 322 -8.58 26.69 -10.78
CA LEU A 322 -7.86 27.90 -10.37
C LEU A 322 -7.27 28.68 -11.56
N GLY A 323 -7.51 28.27 -12.81
CA GLY A 323 -6.97 28.93 -14.00
C GLY A 323 -5.44 28.86 -14.11
N ARG A 324 -4.79 27.92 -13.41
CA ARG A 324 -3.33 27.76 -13.42
C ARG A 324 -2.87 26.97 -14.63
N THR A 325 -1.57 27.06 -14.95
CA THR A 325 -0.94 26.29 -16.04
C THR A 325 -1.29 24.81 -15.93
N ALA A 326 -1.65 24.19 -17.07
CA ALA A 326 -1.99 22.79 -17.14
C ALA A 326 -0.81 21.94 -16.63
N PRO A 327 -1.04 21.02 -15.67
CA PRO A 327 0.03 20.22 -15.10
C PRO A 327 0.57 19.22 -16.13
N ASP A 328 1.87 18.95 -16.07
CA ASP A 328 2.56 17.97 -16.91
C ASP A 328 3.11 16.84 -16.05
N LEU A 329 2.58 15.62 -16.21
CA LEU A 329 3.00 14.48 -15.42
C LEU A 329 4.38 13.99 -15.89
N PHE A 330 5.41 14.31 -15.13
CA PHE A 330 6.77 13.96 -15.46
C PHE A 330 7.33 12.90 -14.52
N GLU A 331 7.83 11.80 -15.07
CA GLU A 331 8.48 10.75 -14.28
C GLU A 331 9.96 11.07 -14.02
N ILE A 332 10.37 11.00 -12.75
CA ILE A 332 11.77 11.12 -12.35
C ILE A 332 12.43 9.75 -12.55
N LYS A 333 12.93 9.49 -13.76
CA LYS A 333 13.48 8.17 -14.15
C LYS A 333 14.58 7.64 -13.21
N SER A 334 15.41 8.51 -12.65
CA SER A 334 16.47 8.14 -11.69
C SER A 334 15.93 7.58 -10.37
N ARG A 335 14.63 7.75 -10.10
CA ARG A 335 13.96 7.27 -8.89
C ARG A 335 13.16 5.98 -9.14
N ARG A 336 13.16 5.44 -10.36
CA ARG A 336 12.48 4.18 -10.65
C ARG A 336 13.26 2.99 -10.10
N MET A 337 12.56 2.08 -9.43
CA MET A 337 13.14 0.84 -8.90
C MET A 337 12.27 -0.37 -9.23
N TYR A 338 12.90 -1.52 -9.43
CA TYR A 338 12.25 -2.81 -9.71
C TYR A 338 12.54 -3.78 -8.57
N PHE A 339 11.56 -4.61 -8.23
CA PHE A 339 11.65 -5.57 -7.15
C PHE A 339 11.04 -6.91 -7.57
N GLU A 340 11.56 -7.99 -7.00
CA GLU A 340 11.00 -9.34 -7.14
C GLU A 340 10.00 -9.66 -6.03
N GLU A 341 10.12 -9.00 -4.87
CA GLU A 341 9.27 -9.22 -3.71
C GLU A 341 8.50 -7.95 -3.31
N GLU A 342 7.19 -8.10 -3.03
CA GLU A 342 6.33 -7.00 -2.57
C GLU A 342 6.85 -6.41 -1.25
N THR A 343 7.33 -7.26 -0.35
CA THR A 343 7.84 -6.87 0.98
C THR A 343 9.00 -5.89 0.90
N GLU A 344 9.98 -6.15 0.02
CA GLU A 344 11.13 -5.26 -0.17
C GLU A 344 10.73 -3.94 -0.83
N MET A 345 9.85 -3.98 -1.84
CA MET A 345 9.28 -2.76 -2.42
C MET A 345 8.56 -1.92 -1.36
N MET A 346 7.75 -2.55 -0.50
CA MET A 346 6.97 -1.83 0.51
C MET A 346 7.85 -1.13 1.55
N LYS A 347 9.02 -1.68 1.91
CA LYS A 347 9.99 -0.99 2.78
C LYS A 347 10.42 0.34 2.16
N ILE A 348 10.94 0.31 0.93
CA ILE A 348 11.40 1.50 0.21
C ILE A 348 10.26 2.49 -0.04
N TYR A 349 9.07 2.00 -0.40
CA TYR A 349 7.90 2.84 -0.62
C TYR A 349 7.49 3.58 0.67
N SER A 350 7.37 2.87 1.80
CA SER A 350 7.02 3.49 3.09
C SER A 350 8.08 4.47 3.60
N ALA A 351 9.36 4.17 3.38
CA ALA A 351 10.47 5.06 3.65
C ALA A 351 10.36 6.37 2.83
N ARG A 352 10.15 6.26 1.50
CA ARG A 352 9.93 7.44 0.63
C ARG A 352 8.75 8.27 1.04
N GLN A 353 7.61 7.63 1.32
CA GLN A 353 6.40 8.35 1.75
C GLN A 353 6.65 9.10 3.06
N THR A 354 7.36 8.48 4.01
CA THR A 354 7.68 9.11 5.30
C THR A 354 8.70 10.23 5.16
N ALA A 355 9.72 10.07 4.29
CA ALA A 355 10.68 11.13 4.01
C ALA A 355 9.98 12.34 3.33
N THR A 356 9.05 12.11 2.40
CA THR A 356 8.21 13.18 1.84
C THR A 356 7.33 13.83 2.90
N LEU A 357 6.77 13.07 3.85
CA LEU A 357 6.04 13.62 4.99
C LEU A 357 6.93 14.55 5.83
N PHE A 358 8.19 14.20 6.06
CA PHE A 358 9.13 15.10 6.74
C PHE A 358 9.42 16.37 5.94
N GLN A 359 9.51 16.31 4.60
CA GLN A 359 9.61 17.53 3.79
C GLN A 359 8.35 18.41 3.89
N LEU A 360 7.15 17.82 3.95
CA LEU A 360 5.90 18.58 4.16
C LEU A 360 5.92 19.34 5.49
N LEU A 361 6.44 18.71 6.55
CA LEU A 361 6.53 19.30 7.89
C LEU A 361 7.51 20.48 7.98
N LEU A 362 8.41 20.65 7.00
CA LEU A 362 9.35 21.77 6.94
C LEU A 362 8.74 23.05 6.36
N TRP A 363 7.47 23.05 5.94
CA TRP A 363 6.76 24.27 5.56
C TRP A 363 6.19 24.98 6.80
N PRO A 364 6.32 26.31 6.96
CA PRO A 364 6.77 27.31 5.98
C PRO A 364 8.26 27.68 6.05
N ASP A 365 9.09 26.90 6.75
CA ASP A 365 10.52 27.21 6.98
C ASP A 365 11.43 26.91 5.78
N THR A 366 10.85 26.58 4.62
CA THR A 366 11.55 26.27 3.36
C THR A 366 11.05 27.12 2.21
N THR A 367 11.92 27.40 1.23
CA THR A 367 11.62 28.27 0.07
C THR A 367 10.61 27.69 -0.92
N ILE A 368 10.31 26.39 -0.84
CA ILE A 368 9.40 25.68 -1.73
C ILE A 368 8.44 24.85 -0.89
N LYS A 369 7.14 25.04 -1.15
CA LYS A 369 6.08 24.18 -0.63
C LYS A 369 6.11 22.83 -1.35
N ILE A 370 6.09 21.74 -0.58
CA ILE A 370 5.92 20.39 -1.12
C ILE A 370 4.42 20.09 -1.20
N ILE A 371 3.96 19.53 -2.31
CA ILE A 371 2.59 19.05 -2.51
C ILE A 371 2.65 17.54 -2.69
N CYS A 372 2.26 16.78 -1.68
CA CYS A 372 2.21 15.33 -1.76
C CYS A 372 0.85 14.86 -2.27
N LEU A 373 0.84 14.14 -3.39
CA LEU A 373 -0.39 13.62 -3.99
C LEU A 373 -0.80 12.26 -3.39
N ASN A 374 0.10 11.58 -2.70
CA ASN A 374 -0.25 10.41 -1.88
C ASN A 374 -0.84 10.89 -0.54
N GLN A 375 -2.17 10.87 -0.44
CA GLN A 375 -2.84 11.24 0.83
C GLN A 375 -2.53 10.22 1.92
N LYS A 376 -2.51 8.94 1.55
CA LYS A 376 -2.30 7.82 2.47
C LYS A 376 -0.82 7.46 2.57
N ILE A 377 -0.24 7.66 3.74
CA ILE A 377 1.18 7.45 4.04
C ILE A 377 1.33 6.22 4.93
N ASN A 378 2.07 5.21 4.47
CA ASN A 378 2.42 4.06 5.30
C ASN A 378 3.68 4.37 6.11
N LEU A 379 3.66 4.03 7.40
CA LEU A 379 4.84 4.21 8.25
C LEU A 379 5.95 3.21 7.89
N PRO A 380 7.23 3.57 8.12
CA PRO A 380 8.38 2.78 7.71
C PRO A 380 8.72 1.74 8.77
N ASN A 381 7.71 1.04 9.29
CA ASN A 381 7.92 -0.01 10.29
C ASN A 381 8.83 -1.09 9.70
N ALA A 382 9.90 -1.44 10.42
CA ALA A 382 10.95 -2.33 9.94
C ALA A 382 11.72 -1.86 8.68
N ALA A 383 11.60 -0.58 8.32
CA ALA A 383 12.28 0.05 7.18
C ALA A 383 13.05 1.33 7.59
N TYR A 384 13.67 1.32 8.78
CA TYR A 384 14.34 2.51 9.34
C TYR A 384 15.67 2.82 8.67
N GLN A 385 16.36 1.80 8.12
CA GLN A 385 17.56 2.02 7.32
C GLN A 385 17.20 2.71 6.01
N GLU A 386 16.19 2.18 5.32
CA GLU A 386 15.67 2.71 4.07
C GLU A 386 15.16 4.15 4.24
N LEU A 387 14.55 4.47 5.39
CA LEU A 387 14.17 5.84 5.73
C LEU A 387 15.38 6.77 5.83
N LEU A 388 16.46 6.34 6.50
CA LEU A 388 17.69 7.14 6.61
C LEU A 388 18.29 7.38 5.23
N ASP A 389 18.38 6.35 4.39
CA ASP A 389 18.93 6.46 3.04
C ASP A 389 18.11 7.44 2.18
N GLU A 390 16.77 7.41 2.29
CA GLU A 390 15.88 8.35 1.59
C GLU A 390 15.97 9.77 2.15
N MET A 391 16.10 9.95 3.47
CA MET A 391 16.32 11.26 4.07
C MET A 391 17.66 11.87 3.66
N ASP A 392 18.71 11.05 3.61
CA ASP A 392 20.04 11.45 3.16
C ASP A 392 20.03 11.87 1.69
N GLY A 393 19.35 11.10 0.83
CA GLY A 393 19.17 11.42 -0.59
C GLY A 393 18.38 12.72 -0.83
N LEU A 394 17.51 13.10 0.09
CA LEU A 394 16.74 14.35 0.05
C LEU A 394 17.42 15.51 0.79
N GLY A 395 18.56 15.27 1.44
CA GLY A 395 19.26 16.28 2.24
C GLY A 395 18.43 16.76 3.43
N ILE A 396 17.81 15.84 4.18
CA ILE A 396 17.02 16.15 5.38
C ILE A 396 17.71 15.51 6.59
N GLU A 397 17.77 16.25 7.70
CA GLU A 397 18.27 15.73 8.96
C GLU A 397 17.20 15.79 10.04
N LEU A 398 17.04 14.68 10.76
CA LEU A 398 16.20 14.57 11.95
C LEU A 398 17.08 14.12 13.13
N LYS A 399 17.12 14.95 14.17
CA LYS A 399 17.91 14.67 15.39
C LYS A 399 17.23 15.21 16.65
N ILE A 400 17.67 14.72 17.80
CA ILE A 400 17.33 15.31 19.09
C ILE A 400 18.28 16.48 19.34
N HIS A 401 17.72 17.67 19.47
CA HIS A 401 18.44 18.88 19.82
C HIS A 401 18.74 18.93 21.33
N ASP A 402 17.76 18.64 22.18
CA ASP A 402 17.92 18.71 23.64
C ASP A 402 17.11 17.64 24.40
N LYS A 403 17.55 17.30 25.62
CA LYS A 403 16.81 16.45 26.57
C LYS A 403 16.38 17.29 27.77
N LEU A 404 15.08 17.57 27.83
CA LEU A 404 14.49 18.40 28.88
C LEU A 404 14.36 17.63 30.20
N LYS A 405 14.49 18.36 31.31
CA LYS A 405 14.08 17.86 32.64
C LYS A 405 12.56 18.05 32.80
N PRO A 406 11.85 17.18 33.54
CA PRO A 406 10.40 17.28 33.72
C PRO A 406 9.91 18.67 34.13
N LYS A 407 10.54 19.29 35.14
CA LYS A 407 10.20 20.65 35.60
C LYS A 407 10.27 21.71 34.50
N ILE A 408 11.32 21.66 33.66
CA ILE A 408 11.50 22.60 32.55
C ILE A 408 10.40 22.39 31.49
N ALA A 409 10.02 21.13 31.23
CA ALA A 409 8.97 20.82 30.27
C ALA A 409 7.57 21.23 30.76
N GLU A 410 7.31 21.17 32.07
CA GLU A 410 6.06 21.63 32.71
C GLU A 410 5.92 23.15 32.66
N GLU A 411 7.01 23.88 32.92
CA GLU A 411 7.06 25.35 32.88
C GLU A 411 7.19 25.91 31.46
N LEU A 412 7.34 25.05 30.44
CA LEU A 412 7.51 25.47 29.05
C LEU A 412 6.24 26.17 28.54
N VAL A 413 6.32 27.50 28.43
CA VAL A 413 5.31 28.33 27.80
C VAL A 413 5.43 28.15 26.28
N VAL A 414 4.53 27.35 25.74
CA VAL A 414 4.37 27.14 24.29
C VAL A 414 3.24 28.05 23.81
N ASP A 415 3.39 28.64 22.64
CA ASP A 415 2.29 29.33 21.97
C ASP A 415 1.08 28.38 21.87
N SER A 416 -0.06 28.78 22.43
CA SER A 416 -1.32 28.01 22.39
C SER A 416 -1.73 27.55 20.98
N ARG A 417 -1.31 28.27 19.93
CA ARG A 417 -1.55 27.91 18.52
C ARG A 417 -0.74 26.70 18.06
N LEU A 418 0.31 26.34 18.81
CA LEU A 418 1.18 25.19 18.62
C LEU A 418 0.86 24.08 19.62
N GLU A 419 -0.31 24.10 20.24
CA GLU A 419 -0.83 22.99 21.03
C GLU A 419 -2.04 22.35 20.34
N ILE A 420 -2.29 21.08 20.67
CA ILE A 420 -3.57 20.45 20.31
C ILE A 420 -4.67 21.17 21.11
N PRO A 421 -5.73 21.69 20.46
CA PRO A 421 -6.79 22.43 21.12
C PRO A 421 -7.74 21.48 21.84
N PHE A 422 -7.28 20.92 22.96
CA PHE A 422 -8.10 20.10 23.82
C PHE A 422 -9.22 20.95 24.43
N MET A 423 -10.46 20.52 24.24
CA MET A 423 -11.62 21.05 24.98
C MET A 423 -11.47 20.75 26.48
N MET A 424 -10.87 19.58 26.77
CA MET A 424 -10.56 19.12 28.11
C MET A 424 -9.37 18.15 28.03
N LYS A 425 -8.43 18.23 28.97
CA LYS A 425 -7.33 17.26 29.11
C LYS A 425 -7.75 16.14 30.06
N ALA A 426 -7.21 14.95 29.82
CA ALA A 426 -7.43 13.81 30.71
C ALA A 426 -6.82 14.07 32.09
N GLU A 427 -7.50 13.64 33.15
CA GLU A 427 -6.94 13.61 34.50
C GLU A 427 -6.00 12.41 34.70
N PRO A 428 -5.07 12.47 35.67
CA PRO A 428 -4.23 11.33 36.01
C PRO A 428 -5.09 10.10 36.32
N ASN A 429 -4.75 8.95 35.71
CA ASN A 429 -5.45 7.66 35.85
C ASN A 429 -6.93 7.67 35.40
N GLU A 430 -7.34 8.66 34.62
CA GLU A 430 -8.68 8.70 34.03
C GLU A 430 -8.83 7.61 32.95
N ASN A 431 -9.98 6.92 32.91
CA ASN A 431 -10.27 5.92 31.90
C ASN A 431 -11.18 6.47 30.79
N MET A 432 -11.33 5.69 29.71
CA MET A 432 -12.16 6.08 28.57
C MET A 432 -13.61 6.40 28.95
N TYR A 433 -14.22 5.64 29.86
CA TYR A 433 -15.61 5.88 30.26
C TYR A 433 -15.78 7.21 30.99
N SER A 434 -14.92 7.52 31.96
CA SER A 434 -15.00 8.76 32.74
C SER A 434 -14.76 10.02 31.89
N ILE A 435 -13.78 9.98 30.98
CA ILE A 435 -13.47 11.14 30.13
C ILE A 435 -14.58 11.41 29.10
N PHE A 436 -15.22 10.37 28.55
CA PHE A 436 -16.39 10.55 27.68
C PHE A 436 -17.55 11.18 28.43
N ARG A 437 -17.81 10.75 29.67
CA ARG A 437 -18.87 11.32 30.51
C ARG A 437 -18.64 12.81 30.75
N ARG A 438 -17.45 13.18 31.22
CA ARG A 438 -17.05 14.58 31.45
C ARG A 438 -17.09 15.43 30.18
N GLY A 439 -16.61 14.88 29.06
CA GLY A 439 -16.66 15.57 27.77
C GLY A 439 -18.09 15.83 27.28
N GLN A 440 -19.01 14.88 27.52
CA GLN A 440 -20.41 15.05 27.15
C GLN A 440 -21.12 16.06 28.05
N GLU A 441 -20.85 16.04 29.36
CA GLU A 441 -21.34 17.03 30.33
C GLU A 441 -20.93 18.46 29.91
N LEU A 442 -19.67 18.65 29.47
CA LEU A 442 -19.18 19.94 28.97
C LEU A 442 -19.98 20.46 27.77
N ILE A 443 -20.29 19.60 26.79
CA ILE A 443 -21.13 20.00 25.64
C ILE A 443 -22.54 20.32 26.08
N ASP A 444 -23.15 19.46 26.89
CA ASP A 444 -24.54 19.63 27.31
C ASP A 444 -24.72 20.92 28.14
N ASP A 445 -23.71 21.33 28.91
CA ASP A 445 -23.72 22.61 29.62
C ASP A 445 -23.54 23.81 28.69
N GLN A 446 -22.62 23.74 27.71
CA GLN A 446 -22.47 24.79 26.68
C GLN A 446 -23.71 24.97 25.79
N GLU A 447 -24.50 23.91 25.61
CA GLU A 447 -25.75 23.95 24.84
C GLU A 447 -26.93 24.52 25.65
N LYS A 448 -26.94 24.37 26.97
CA LYS A 448 -27.96 25.00 27.83
C LYS A 448 -27.88 26.52 27.78
N ASP A 449 -26.67 27.08 27.70
CA ASP A 449 -26.44 28.53 27.62
C ASP A 449 -26.82 29.14 26.25
N LYS A 450 -26.90 28.32 25.19
CA LYS A 450 -27.21 28.75 23.80
C LYS A 450 -28.69 28.64 23.41
N LYS A 451 -29.56 28.13 24.29
CA LYS A 451 -30.99 27.81 24.03
C LYS A 451 -31.95 29.01 23.92
N THR A 452 -31.46 30.24 23.73
CA THR A 452 -32.31 31.42 23.41
C THR A 452 -32.47 31.69 21.91
N GLY A 453 -31.79 30.94 21.02
CA GLY A 453 -31.89 31.08 19.56
C GLY A 453 -32.46 29.84 18.89
N LYS A 454 -33.55 30.01 18.13
CA LYS A 454 -34.35 28.95 17.50
C LYS A 454 -33.78 28.56 16.12
N ASP A 455 -32.55 28.05 16.07
CA ASP A 455 -31.97 27.48 14.84
C ASP A 455 -31.42 26.08 15.11
N ASP A 456 -31.79 25.12 14.27
CA ASP A 456 -31.34 23.72 14.27
C ASP A 456 -29.82 23.60 14.00
N LYS A 457 -28.98 24.05 14.94
CA LYS A 457 -27.53 23.83 14.87
C LYS A 457 -27.23 22.37 15.21
N LYS A 458 -26.56 21.71 14.28
CA LYS A 458 -26.04 20.34 14.38
C LYS A 458 -25.28 20.17 15.71
N LYS A 459 -25.77 19.27 16.59
CA LYS A 459 -25.17 18.98 17.90
C LYS A 459 -23.66 18.77 17.75
N GLU A 460 -22.86 19.55 18.47
CA GLU A 460 -21.42 19.39 18.44
C GLU A 460 -21.10 18.01 19.07
N SER A 461 -20.27 17.21 18.41
CA SER A 461 -19.91 15.88 18.91
C SER A 461 -18.45 15.89 19.34
N ILE A 462 -18.14 15.14 20.40
CA ILE A 462 -16.77 14.99 20.92
C ILE A 462 -16.09 13.73 20.39
N ALA A 463 -14.77 13.77 20.37
CA ALA A 463 -13.92 12.59 20.28
C ALA A 463 -12.86 12.63 21.38
N VAL A 464 -12.45 11.44 21.85
CA VAL A 464 -11.36 11.28 22.81
C VAL A 464 -10.11 10.83 22.06
N LEU A 465 -9.00 11.52 22.25
CA LEU A 465 -7.68 11.09 21.80
C LEU A 465 -7.03 10.24 22.90
N TYR A 466 -6.36 9.16 22.51
CA TYR A 466 -5.71 8.24 23.45
C TYR A 466 -4.43 7.65 22.86
N PHE A 467 -3.61 7.04 23.72
CA PHE A 467 -2.57 6.11 23.32
C PHE A 467 -2.92 4.70 23.77
N ALA A 468 -2.80 3.72 22.88
CA ALA A 468 -2.62 2.33 23.29
C ALA A 468 -1.13 2.12 23.54
N SER A 469 -0.75 1.82 24.79
CA SER A 469 0.64 1.89 25.23
C SER A 469 1.03 0.70 26.11
N SER A 470 2.24 0.17 25.88
CA SER A 470 2.88 -0.83 26.73
C SER A 470 4.40 -0.59 26.72
N PRO A 471 5.20 -1.39 27.45
CA PRO A 471 6.65 -1.35 27.32
C PRO A 471 7.17 -1.64 25.90
N PHE A 472 6.35 -2.29 25.07
CA PHE A 472 6.75 -2.81 23.75
C PHE A 472 6.17 -2.02 22.59
N ILE A 473 5.00 -1.38 22.77
CA ILE A 473 4.30 -0.70 21.69
C ILE A 473 3.76 0.66 22.11
N ILE A 474 3.62 1.54 21.12
CA ILE A 474 2.92 2.81 21.24
C ILE A 474 2.07 3.02 19.99
N TYR A 475 0.83 3.47 20.18
CA TYR A 475 -0.11 3.74 19.11
C TYR A 475 -1.01 4.89 19.53
N ALA A 476 -1.08 5.94 18.71
CA ALA A 476 -2.06 7.01 18.90
C ALA A 476 -3.38 6.67 18.18
N GLY A 477 -4.49 6.84 18.90
CA GLY A 477 -5.85 6.58 18.44
C GLY A 477 -6.83 7.68 18.79
N GLN A 478 -7.99 7.63 18.15
CA GLN A 478 -9.17 8.43 18.51
C GLN A 478 -10.40 7.53 18.67
N ALA A 479 -11.33 7.94 19.51
CA ALA A 479 -12.60 7.24 19.71
C ALA A 479 -13.78 8.21 19.77
N LEU A 480 -14.93 7.72 19.29
CA LEU A 480 -16.24 8.37 19.46
C LEU A 480 -17.07 7.70 20.58
N LYS A 481 -16.57 6.59 21.14
CA LYS A 481 -17.23 5.79 22.18
C LYS A 481 -16.16 5.21 23.11
N SER A 482 -16.55 4.84 24.33
CA SER A 482 -15.63 4.32 25.35
C SER A 482 -14.97 2.98 24.98
N GLY A 483 -15.66 2.13 24.22
CA GLY A 483 -15.12 0.85 23.75
C GLY A 483 -14.20 1.02 22.54
N VAL A 484 -12.92 0.69 22.71
CA VAL A 484 -11.91 0.65 21.63
C VAL A 484 -11.21 -0.71 21.61
N HIS A 485 -10.86 -1.20 20.42
CA HIS A 485 -10.08 -2.43 20.23
C HIS A 485 -10.63 -3.67 20.97
N GLY A 486 -11.97 -3.78 21.06
CA GLY A 486 -12.66 -4.84 21.81
C GLY A 486 -13.06 -6.06 20.97
N ASP A 487 -13.11 -5.92 19.65
CA ASP A 487 -13.41 -7.03 18.74
C ASP A 487 -12.12 -7.76 18.36
N SER A 488 -11.89 -8.93 18.98
CA SER A 488 -10.69 -9.75 18.75
C SER A 488 -10.60 -10.35 17.35
N GLN A 489 -11.71 -10.39 16.60
CA GLN A 489 -11.74 -10.93 15.24
C GLN A 489 -11.38 -9.88 14.18
N ASN A 490 -11.34 -8.59 14.54
CA ASN A 490 -11.02 -7.54 13.60
C ASN A 490 -9.50 -7.41 13.37
N SER A 491 -8.93 -8.30 12.57
CA SER A 491 -7.50 -8.27 12.20
C SER A 491 -7.09 -7.06 11.37
N SER A 492 -8.03 -6.22 10.93
CA SER A 492 -7.71 -4.95 10.26
C SER A 492 -7.36 -3.83 11.23
N ASP A 493 -7.70 -3.98 12.51
CA ASP A 493 -7.31 -3.09 13.58
C ASP A 493 -5.86 -3.42 14.02
N PRO A 494 -4.89 -2.51 13.85
CA PRO A 494 -3.49 -2.80 14.15
C PRO A 494 -3.22 -3.14 15.62
N VAL A 495 -4.03 -2.62 16.55
CA VAL A 495 -3.87 -2.92 17.98
C VAL A 495 -4.42 -4.32 18.28
N VAL A 496 -5.51 -4.72 17.63
CA VAL A 496 -6.05 -6.09 17.73
C VAL A 496 -5.09 -7.09 17.08
N ASP A 497 -4.54 -6.77 15.91
CA ASP A 497 -3.54 -7.61 15.25
C ASP A 497 -2.31 -7.82 16.13
N TYR A 498 -1.82 -6.76 16.78
CA TYR A 498 -0.79 -6.87 17.81
C TYR A 498 -1.22 -7.79 18.95
N LYS A 499 -2.38 -7.56 19.58
CA LYS A 499 -2.88 -8.40 20.69
C LYS A 499 -2.92 -9.89 20.33
N ASN A 500 -3.28 -10.21 19.09
CA ASN A 500 -3.36 -11.57 18.59
C ASN A 500 -1.98 -12.20 18.31
N LYS A 501 -0.93 -11.41 18.12
CA LYS A 501 0.43 -11.85 17.69
C LYS A 501 1.55 -11.53 18.68
N LYS A 502 1.25 -10.87 19.80
CA LYS A 502 2.24 -10.36 20.77
C LYS A 502 2.97 -11.46 21.58
N GLY A 503 2.46 -12.69 21.57
CA GLY A 503 2.95 -13.78 22.44
C GLY A 503 2.75 -13.44 23.92
N ASP A 504 3.82 -13.56 24.71
CA ASP A 504 3.79 -13.35 26.18
C ASP A 504 3.86 -11.86 26.60
N GLN A 505 3.90 -10.92 25.65
CA GLN A 505 3.93 -9.49 25.97
C GLN A 505 2.59 -9.05 26.61
N PRO A 506 2.59 -8.05 27.51
CA PRO A 506 1.37 -7.52 28.11
C PRO A 506 0.46 -6.87 27.07
N ASP A 507 -0.84 -6.88 27.33
CA ASP A 507 -1.78 -6.10 26.53
C ASP A 507 -1.49 -4.60 26.69
N PRO A 508 -1.68 -3.81 25.62
CA PRO A 508 -1.51 -2.37 25.72
C PRO A 508 -2.68 -1.76 26.50
N GLU A 509 -2.34 -0.87 27.42
CA GLU A 509 -3.31 -0.08 28.16
C GLU A 509 -3.78 1.09 27.28
N ILE A 510 -5.06 1.45 27.42
CA ILE A 510 -5.65 2.60 26.75
C ILE A 510 -5.56 3.80 27.67
N VAL A 511 -4.66 4.73 27.36
CA VAL A 511 -4.38 5.93 28.14
C VAL A 511 -5.02 7.14 27.45
N PRO A 512 -6.13 7.70 27.96
CA PRO A 512 -6.74 8.90 27.41
C PRO A 512 -5.81 10.11 27.56
N ILE A 513 -5.85 11.01 26.58
CA ILE A 513 -5.04 12.24 26.55
C ILE A 513 -5.92 13.47 26.70
N GLY A 514 -7.07 13.49 26.04
CA GLY A 514 -8.00 14.61 26.10
C GLY A 514 -9.12 14.51 25.07
N VAL A 515 -10.03 15.47 25.17
CA VAL A 515 -11.23 15.60 24.36
C VAL A 515 -11.03 16.70 23.32
N VAL A 516 -11.44 16.43 22.08
CA VAL A 516 -11.43 17.38 20.96
C VAL A 516 -12.77 17.33 20.23
N ALA A 517 -13.04 18.34 19.40
CA ALA A 517 -14.16 18.31 18.47
C ALA A 517 -14.05 17.09 17.56
N ALA A 518 -15.14 16.33 17.40
CA ALA A 518 -15.14 15.11 16.61
C ALA A 518 -14.79 15.35 15.14
N ALA A 519 -15.09 16.52 14.60
CA ALA A 519 -14.74 16.88 13.22
C ALA A 519 -13.21 16.88 12.98
N ASP A 520 -12.42 17.27 13.99
CA ASP A 520 -10.97 17.42 13.87
C ASP A 520 -10.19 16.23 14.41
N ARG A 521 -10.86 15.19 14.91
CA ARG A 521 -10.24 14.05 15.60
C ARG A 521 -9.13 13.38 14.79
N TYR A 522 -9.32 13.22 13.48
CA TYR A 522 -8.33 12.59 12.60
C TYR A 522 -7.09 13.47 12.40
N LYS A 523 -7.28 14.80 12.38
CA LYS A 523 -6.16 15.74 12.33
C LYS A 523 -5.31 15.61 13.58
N TRP A 524 -5.90 15.62 14.76
CA TRP A 524 -5.14 15.57 16.01
C TRP A 524 -4.54 14.19 16.29
N GLU A 525 -5.25 13.12 15.93
CA GLU A 525 -4.73 11.75 15.93
C GLU A 525 -3.48 11.62 15.04
N PHE A 526 -3.49 12.21 13.84
CA PHE A 526 -2.34 12.24 12.95
C PHE A 526 -1.10 12.82 13.63
N HIS A 527 -1.21 14.00 14.27
CA HIS A 527 -0.08 14.64 14.94
C HIS A 527 0.48 13.77 16.10
N LEU A 528 -0.41 13.18 16.91
CA LEU A 528 0.00 12.27 17.98
C LEU A 528 0.66 11.00 17.44
N HIS A 529 0.21 10.50 16.30
CA HIS A 529 0.78 9.31 15.68
C HIS A 529 2.15 9.59 15.07
N VAL A 530 2.40 10.80 14.54
CA VAL A 530 3.75 11.23 14.17
C VAL A 530 4.65 11.32 15.41
N CYS A 531 4.15 11.80 16.55
CA CYS A 531 4.91 11.76 17.81
C CYS A 531 5.26 10.32 18.23
N ALA A 532 4.33 9.37 18.09
CA ALA A 532 4.57 7.94 18.34
C ALA A 532 5.67 7.37 17.43
N LEU A 533 5.63 7.72 16.13
CA LEU A 533 6.68 7.36 15.17
C LEU A 533 8.04 7.92 15.61
N LEU A 534 8.13 9.22 15.93
CA LEU A 534 9.38 9.86 16.34
C LEU A 534 9.95 9.24 17.62
N ALA A 535 9.10 8.95 18.61
CA ALA A 535 9.51 8.25 19.82
C ALA A 535 10.10 6.86 19.51
N SER A 536 9.51 6.14 18.56
CA SER A 536 10.02 4.85 18.08
C SER A 536 11.34 4.98 17.31
N LEU A 537 11.45 5.94 16.38
CA LEU A 537 12.65 6.19 15.57
C LEU A 537 13.86 6.52 16.45
N PHE A 538 13.68 7.37 17.47
CA PHE A 538 14.76 7.74 18.38
C PHE A 538 14.98 6.76 19.52
N LYS A 539 14.18 5.68 19.61
CA LYS A 539 14.22 4.72 20.72
C LYS A 539 14.16 5.45 22.08
N LEU A 540 13.12 6.28 22.23
CA LEU A 540 12.86 7.02 23.46
C LEU A 540 12.24 6.08 24.51
N THR A 541 12.37 6.46 25.77
CA THR A 541 11.66 5.77 26.86
C THR A 541 10.17 6.08 26.76
N ASN A 542 9.32 5.09 27.06
CA ASN A 542 7.87 5.32 27.10
C ASN A 542 7.52 6.24 28.29
N HIS A 543 6.97 7.41 28.00
CA HIS A 543 6.55 8.41 28.99
C HIS A 543 5.02 8.60 29.04
N ILE A 544 4.24 7.80 28.32
CA ILE A 544 2.77 7.91 28.32
C ILE A 544 2.17 7.37 29.62
N ASN A 545 2.77 6.33 30.22
CA ASN A 545 2.42 5.86 31.56
C ASN A 545 3.67 5.42 32.36
N PRO A 546 4.49 6.38 32.81
CA PRO A 546 5.82 6.08 33.35
C PRO A 546 5.78 5.35 34.70
N GLU A 547 4.69 5.46 35.46
CA GLU A 547 4.55 4.81 36.78
C GLU A 547 4.36 3.29 36.66
N GLN A 548 3.79 2.83 35.54
CA GLN A 548 3.49 1.41 35.31
C GLN A 548 4.61 0.66 34.57
N PHE A 549 5.59 1.36 34.00
CA PHE A 549 6.63 0.75 33.15
C PHE A 549 8.03 0.97 33.73
N SER A 550 8.82 -0.09 33.82
CA SER A 550 10.23 0.03 34.18
C SER A 550 10.99 0.92 33.18
N ALA A 551 11.94 1.71 33.68
CA ALA A 551 12.61 2.81 32.97
C ALA A 551 13.41 2.45 31.69
N GLN A 552 13.38 1.18 31.25
CA GLN A 552 14.16 0.66 30.12
C GLN A 552 13.32 0.23 28.91
N SER A 553 12.05 0.64 28.84
CA SER A 553 11.15 0.28 27.74
C SER A 553 11.22 1.27 26.56
N HIS A 554 11.42 0.75 25.35
CA HIS A 554 11.57 1.53 24.11
C HIS A 554 10.55 1.09 23.05
N PRO A 555 9.30 1.54 23.17
CA PRO A 555 8.19 0.98 22.41
C PRO A 555 8.37 1.20 20.90
N LEU A 556 7.80 0.27 20.14
CA LEU A 556 7.68 0.34 18.69
C LEU A 556 6.36 0.99 18.31
N CYS A 557 6.39 1.90 17.35
CA CYS A 557 5.15 2.46 16.81
C CYS A 557 4.40 1.37 16.02
N ILE A 558 3.16 1.08 16.39
CA ILE A 558 2.31 0.15 15.61
C ILE A 558 1.92 0.82 14.30
N ASN A 559 1.93 0.02 13.23
CA ASN A 559 1.68 0.54 11.89
C ASN A 559 0.27 1.11 11.79
N LYS A 560 0.17 2.32 11.24
CA LYS A 560 -1.08 2.96 10.85
C LYS A 560 -0.84 3.74 9.58
N GLN A 561 -1.81 3.70 8.69
CA GLN A 561 -1.80 4.58 7.54
C GLN A 561 -2.20 6.00 7.98
N LEU A 562 -1.31 6.95 7.75
CA LEU A 562 -1.51 8.37 8.04
C LEU A 562 -2.14 9.09 6.84
N ASP A 563 -2.77 10.24 7.11
CA ASP A 563 -3.34 11.10 6.08
C ASP A 563 -2.57 12.42 6.01
N SER A 564 -1.80 12.62 4.94
CA SER A 564 -0.96 13.80 4.74
C SER A 564 -1.76 15.09 4.54
N SER A 565 -3.07 15.01 4.25
CA SER A 565 -3.95 16.19 4.14
C SER A 565 -4.15 16.94 5.47
N PHE A 566 -3.76 16.34 6.60
CA PHE A 566 -3.79 16.98 7.91
C PHE A 566 -2.53 17.78 8.26
N VAL A 567 -1.53 17.81 7.37
CA VAL A 567 -0.34 18.64 7.54
C VAL A 567 -0.65 20.09 7.17
N ASP A 568 -0.32 21.01 8.07
CA ASP A 568 -0.40 22.45 7.86
C ASP A 568 0.85 23.17 8.39
N LYS A 569 0.90 24.50 8.22
CA LYS A 569 2.02 25.37 8.63
C LYS A 569 2.38 25.29 10.12
N LYS A 570 1.48 24.77 10.97
CA LYS A 570 1.68 24.64 12.42
C LYS A 570 2.01 23.22 12.84
N SER A 571 1.84 22.22 11.96
CA SER A 571 1.97 20.81 12.31
C SER A 571 3.29 20.47 12.98
N TRP A 572 4.42 20.93 12.45
CA TRP A 572 5.73 20.67 13.06
C TRP A 572 5.86 21.30 14.45
N GLY A 573 5.39 22.54 14.62
CA GLY A 573 5.38 23.20 15.93
C GLY A 573 4.53 22.45 16.96
N ILE A 574 3.38 21.90 16.54
CA ILE A 574 2.50 21.07 17.39
C ILE A 574 3.18 19.77 17.78
N ILE A 575 3.77 19.07 16.81
CA ILE A 575 4.49 17.80 17.04
C ILE A 575 5.67 18.04 18.00
N SER A 576 6.52 19.03 17.71
CA SER A 576 7.68 19.36 18.53
C SER A 576 7.28 19.73 19.96
N SER A 577 6.23 20.55 20.12
CA SER A 577 5.70 20.95 21.43
C SER A 577 5.19 19.75 22.23
N TYR A 578 4.49 18.82 21.59
CA TYR A 578 4.04 17.59 22.24
C TYR A 578 5.23 16.70 22.65
N MET A 579 6.25 16.57 21.80
CA MET A 579 7.48 15.82 22.09
C MET A 579 8.26 16.40 23.27
N MET A 580 8.34 17.73 23.37
CA MET A 580 8.95 18.41 24.52
C MET A 580 8.18 18.16 25.81
N LYS A 581 6.85 18.32 25.80
CA LYS A 581 6.01 18.20 27.01
C LYS A 581 5.82 16.76 27.49
N LYS A 582 5.75 15.79 26.57
CA LYS A 582 5.40 14.39 26.90
C LYS A 582 6.56 13.42 26.80
N PHE A 583 7.50 13.62 25.88
CA PHE A 583 8.69 12.76 25.74
C PHE A 583 9.97 13.42 26.27
N LEU A 584 9.87 14.66 26.76
CA LEU A 584 10.96 15.42 27.36
C LEU A 584 12.15 15.58 26.42
N VAL A 585 11.91 15.71 25.11
CA VAL A 585 12.93 15.91 24.09
C VAL A 585 12.54 17.08 23.19
N ASP A 586 13.51 17.95 22.93
CA ASP A 586 13.41 18.92 21.85
C ASP A 586 14.00 18.30 20.59
N ILE A 587 13.20 18.23 19.54
CA ILE A 587 13.56 17.61 18.26
C ILE A 587 13.80 18.68 17.20
N SER A 588 14.72 18.41 16.29
CA SER A 588 15.01 19.28 15.15
C SER A 588 14.92 18.49 13.86
N LEU A 589 14.16 19.03 12.92
CA LEU A 589 14.05 18.60 11.54
C LEU A 589 14.47 19.79 10.68
N HIS A 590 15.45 19.61 9.80
CA HIS A 590 15.92 20.69 8.93
C HIS A 590 16.57 20.14 7.64
N PRO A 591 16.66 20.96 6.57
CA PRO A 591 17.53 20.68 5.44
C PRO A 591 19.01 20.52 5.89
N LYS A 592 19.78 19.66 5.21
CA LYS A 592 21.22 19.50 5.39
C LYS A 592 22.03 20.56 4.66
#